data_AF-A0A958C605-F1
#
_entry.id   AF-A0A958C605-F1
#
_cell.length_a   1.000
_cell.length_b   1.000
_cell.length_c   1.000
_cell.angle_alpha   90.00
_cell.angle_beta   90.00
_cell.angle_gamma   90.00
#
_symmetry.space_group_name_H-M   'P 1'
#
loop_
_entity.id
_entity.type
_entity.pdbx_description
1 polymer ?
#
loop_
_entity_poly.entity_id
_entity_poly.type
_entity_poly.pdbx_seq_one_letter_code
_entity_poly.pdbx_strand_id
1 'polypeptide(L)'
;MSDVASVDDDDLSADFERPTRVLPDGTVVEMAEDEDIEDEEEQDESDDLDAPVPSIPRDEEFELEVEAEANRPVEEFIQEFSDPAITSDPVRMYLREIGRTALLTGEEEVELSQRIHWGKDAEIRLAEEPDLDEGTRYNLEFQVRDGLAAQQRLTSANLRLVVSVAKRYIGRGMSFSDLISEGNIGLLRAVQKFDHELGFKFSTYATWWIRQAISRAIADQARTIRIPVHMVESINRLSRVQRRLAQELGRDPSPEEMALELDLMAPEDKRAIEEAIRNERPLDAELERRWQRAALKVQRIHRVSQEPMSLDMPVGQEENSSLGDFIEDDTLPGPADAANHQLLREQMQDILGQLTQREREVLEMRFGLADGTSHTLEEVGQHFGVTRERIRQIEAKALRKLRHPIRSHKLRDYLA
;
A
#
# COMPACT_ATOMS: atom_id res chain seq x y z
N MET A 1 -51.05 -23.07 24.50
CA MET A 1 -51.80 -21.88 24.07
C MET A 1 -50.82 -20.74 24.12
N SER A 2 -50.34 -20.13 23.05
CA SER A 2 -50.68 -20.09 21.61
C SER A 2 -49.58 -19.17 21.05
N ASP A 3 -48.71 -19.67 20.19
CA ASP A 3 -48.74 -19.53 18.73
C ASP A 3 -47.67 -18.54 18.26
N VAL A 4 -46.81 -19.10 17.43
CA VAL A 4 -45.69 -18.51 16.71
C VAL A 4 -46.22 -18.04 15.36
N ALA A 5 -45.92 -16.81 14.97
CA ALA A 5 -45.99 -16.32 13.59
C ALA A 5 -44.73 -15.45 13.39
N SER A 6 -43.68 -15.92 12.71
CA SER A 6 -43.49 -15.92 11.25
C SER A 6 -43.78 -14.54 10.64
N VAL A 7 -42.72 -13.74 10.50
CA VAL A 7 -42.72 -12.54 9.65
C VAL A 7 -41.85 -12.88 8.45
N ASP A 8 -42.49 -12.88 7.29
CA ASP A 8 -41.93 -13.14 5.98
C ASP A 8 -40.98 -12.01 5.54
N ASP A 9 -39.81 -12.40 5.03
CA ASP A 9 -38.98 -11.60 4.14
C ASP A 9 -39.61 -11.66 2.74
N ASP A 10 -40.07 -10.52 2.23
CA ASP A 10 -40.33 -10.33 0.80
C ASP A 10 -40.10 -8.86 0.40
N ASP A 11 -39.11 -8.71 -0.47
CA ASP A 11 -39.14 -7.92 -1.71
C ASP A 11 -39.13 -6.38 -1.65
N LEU A 12 -37.94 -5.81 -1.85
CA LEU A 12 -37.75 -4.46 -2.41
C LEU A 12 -36.64 -4.48 -3.47
N SER A 13 -36.95 -4.99 -4.66
CA SER A 13 -36.19 -4.67 -5.87
C SER A 13 -36.52 -3.22 -6.31
N ALA A 14 -35.58 -2.30 -6.10
CA ALA A 14 -35.61 -0.98 -6.73
C ALA A 14 -34.73 -0.99 -7.99
N ASP A 15 -35.36 -0.88 -9.15
CA ASP A 15 -34.70 -0.66 -10.44
C ASP A 15 -33.91 0.65 -10.40
N PHE A 16 -32.58 0.57 -10.31
CA PHE A 16 -31.68 1.68 -10.58
C PHE A 16 -31.38 1.73 -12.08
N GLU A 17 -31.92 2.72 -12.80
CA GLU A 17 -31.53 3.01 -14.18
C GLU A 17 -30.06 3.46 -14.24
N ARG A 18 -29.28 2.82 -15.12
CA ARG A 18 -27.84 3.07 -15.33
C ARG A 18 -27.58 4.47 -15.91
N PRO A 19 -26.49 5.17 -15.51
CA PRO A 19 -26.15 6.46 -16.08
C PRO A 19 -25.52 6.32 -17.49
N THR A 20 -26.17 6.88 -18.50
CA THR A 20 -25.68 6.92 -19.89
C THR A 20 -25.11 8.29 -20.27
N ARG A 21 -24.02 8.34 -21.05
CA ARG A 21 -23.51 9.58 -21.67
C ARG A 21 -23.76 9.58 -23.18
N VAL A 22 -24.26 10.69 -23.70
CA VAL A 22 -24.49 10.90 -25.15
C VAL A 22 -23.36 11.73 -25.74
N LEU A 23 -22.70 11.21 -26.78
CA LEU A 23 -21.68 11.92 -27.55
C LEU A 23 -22.32 12.93 -28.53
N PRO A 24 -21.59 13.95 -29.00
CA PRO A 24 -22.14 14.99 -29.89
C PRO A 24 -22.62 14.50 -31.26
N ASP A 25 -22.35 13.25 -31.63
CA ASP A 25 -22.87 12.59 -32.83
C ASP A 25 -24.16 11.77 -32.58
N GLY A 26 -24.68 11.78 -31.36
CA GLY A 26 -25.89 11.06 -30.96
C GLY A 26 -25.67 9.61 -30.55
N THR A 27 -24.41 9.16 -30.50
CA THR A 27 -24.07 7.81 -30.01
C THR A 27 -24.22 7.76 -28.49
N VAL A 28 -25.05 6.83 -28.00
CA VAL A 28 -25.21 6.54 -26.58
C VAL A 28 -24.16 5.51 -26.19
N VAL A 29 -23.25 5.88 -25.29
CA VAL A 29 -22.23 4.96 -24.76
C VAL A 29 -22.66 4.59 -23.34
N GLU A 30 -22.95 3.31 -23.13
CA GLU A 30 -23.09 2.74 -21.80
C GLU A 30 -21.71 2.77 -21.13
N MET A 31 -21.61 3.41 -19.97
CA MET A 31 -20.36 3.35 -19.22
C MET A 31 -20.19 1.91 -18.72
N ALA A 32 -19.06 1.28 -19.03
CA ALA A 32 -18.65 0.09 -18.31
C ALA A 32 -18.52 0.50 -16.84
N GLU A 33 -19.31 -0.14 -15.98
CA GLU A 33 -19.07 -0.12 -14.54
C GLU A 33 -17.62 -0.57 -14.34
N ASP A 34 -16.85 0.18 -13.55
CA ASP A 34 -15.70 -0.40 -12.88
C ASP A 34 -16.29 -1.57 -12.07
N GLU A 35 -16.27 -2.78 -12.65
CA GLU A 35 -16.77 -3.97 -11.98
C GLU A 35 -16.07 -4.02 -10.63
N ASP A 36 -16.89 -3.87 -9.59
CA ASP A 36 -16.53 -4.11 -8.21
C ASP A 36 -15.68 -5.38 -8.21
N ILE A 37 -14.41 -5.19 -7.88
CA ILE A 37 -13.51 -6.29 -7.58
C ILE A 37 -14.25 -7.01 -6.47
N GLU A 38 -14.74 -8.22 -6.74
CA GLU A 38 -15.11 -9.13 -5.67
C GLU A 38 -13.92 -9.11 -4.71
N ASP A 39 -14.13 -8.50 -3.55
CA ASP A 39 -13.23 -8.54 -2.41
C ASP A 39 -13.06 -10.04 -2.11
N GLU A 40 -12.11 -10.69 -2.77
CA GLU A 40 -11.54 -11.94 -2.33
C GLU A 40 -11.09 -11.64 -0.91
N GLU A 41 -11.88 -12.15 0.05
CA GLU A 41 -11.79 -11.98 1.48
C GLU A 41 -10.43 -11.40 1.89
N GLU A 42 -10.43 -10.16 2.39
CA GLU A 42 -9.36 -9.64 3.22
C GLU A 42 -9.17 -10.62 4.39
N GLN A 43 -8.36 -11.64 4.17
CA GLN A 43 -7.66 -12.28 5.26
C GLN A 43 -6.67 -11.23 5.71
N ASP A 44 -7.10 -10.45 6.69
CA ASP A 44 -6.22 -9.83 7.67
C ASP A 44 -5.19 -10.88 8.09
N GLU A 45 -4.04 -10.93 7.41
CA GLU A 45 -2.79 -11.46 7.97
C GLU A 45 -2.32 -10.49 9.07
N SER A 46 -3.20 -10.32 10.06
CA SER A 46 -2.88 -9.80 11.36
C SER A 46 -2.03 -10.86 12.08
N ASP A 47 -0.81 -10.46 12.42
CA ASP A 47 0.16 -11.21 13.22
C ASP A 47 0.56 -12.61 12.71
N ASP A 48 1.57 -12.63 11.83
CA ASP A 48 2.48 -13.77 11.57
C ASP A 48 3.35 -14.15 12.79
N LEU A 49 2.77 -14.14 14.00
CA LEU A 49 3.45 -14.59 15.21
C LEU A 49 3.58 -16.13 15.24
N ASP A 50 2.73 -16.83 14.48
CA ASP A 50 2.59 -18.30 14.48
C ASP A 50 2.62 -18.98 13.10
N ALA A 51 3.13 -18.30 12.06
CA ALA A 51 3.33 -18.92 10.76
C ALA A 51 4.17 -20.23 10.92
N PRO A 52 3.68 -21.39 10.43
CA PRO A 52 4.44 -22.63 10.44
C PRO A 52 5.79 -22.40 9.77
N VAL A 53 6.87 -22.95 10.32
CA VAL A 53 8.19 -22.92 9.66
C VAL A 53 8.00 -23.45 8.24
N PRO A 54 8.09 -22.61 7.20
CA PRO A 54 7.74 -23.06 5.87
C PRO A 54 8.78 -24.09 5.41
N SER A 55 8.35 -25.12 4.67
CA SER A 55 9.27 -26.06 4.04
C SER A 55 9.95 -25.36 2.86
N ILE A 56 11.00 -24.59 3.16
CA ILE A 56 11.72 -23.81 2.16
C ILE A 56 12.65 -24.77 1.41
N PRO A 57 12.69 -24.73 0.07
CA PRO A 57 13.74 -25.40 -0.67
C PRO A 57 15.08 -24.83 -0.21
N ARG A 58 15.93 -25.68 0.39
CA ARG A 58 17.23 -25.29 0.92
C ARG A 58 18.11 -24.82 -0.23
N ASP A 59 18.42 -23.53 -0.25
CA ASP A 59 19.39 -22.95 -1.18
C ASP A 59 20.78 -23.10 -0.55
N GLU A 60 21.30 -24.34 -0.60
CA GLU A 60 22.57 -24.70 0.05
C GLU A 60 23.74 -23.86 -0.46
N GLU A 61 23.72 -23.47 -1.74
CA GLU A 61 24.76 -22.62 -2.33
C GLU A 61 24.73 -21.22 -1.73
N PHE A 62 23.54 -20.62 -1.61
CA PHE A 62 23.39 -19.33 -0.95
C PHE A 62 23.81 -19.36 0.52
N GLU A 63 23.39 -20.39 1.26
CA GLU A 63 23.68 -20.54 2.69
C GLU A 63 25.20 -20.61 2.93
N LEU A 64 25.91 -21.41 2.12
CA LEU A 64 27.36 -21.55 2.21
C LEU A 64 28.09 -20.25 1.85
N GLU A 65 27.61 -19.50 0.84
CA GLU A 65 28.22 -18.23 0.43
C GLU A 65 28.08 -17.17 1.52
N VAL A 66 26.89 -17.04 2.11
CA VAL A 66 26.60 -16.09 3.19
C VAL A 66 27.38 -16.44 4.46
N GLU A 67 27.44 -17.72 4.84
CA GLU A 67 28.26 -18.17 5.97
C GLU A 67 29.75 -17.86 5.75
N ALA A 68 30.27 -18.11 4.54
CA ALA A 68 31.66 -17.82 4.21
C ALA A 68 31.95 -16.31 4.28
N GLU A 69 31.01 -15.47 3.86
CA GLU A 69 31.13 -14.01 3.94
C GLU A 69 31.05 -13.50 5.40
N ALA A 70 30.15 -14.05 6.20
CA ALA A 70 30.02 -13.72 7.62
C ALA A 70 31.28 -14.09 8.42
N ASN A 71 31.99 -15.16 8.02
CA ASN A 71 33.19 -15.66 8.71
C ASN A 71 34.51 -14.98 8.30
N ARG A 72 34.49 -14.02 7.37
CA ARG A 72 35.71 -13.30 6.92
C ARG A 72 36.38 -12.53 8.08
N PRO A 73 37.68 -12.22 8.01
CA PRO A 73 38.31 -11.32 8.97
C PRO A 73 37.56 -9.99 9.09
N VAL A 74 37.41 -9.50 10.31
CA VAL A 74 36.64 -8.27 10.62
C VAL A 74 37.22 -7.06 9.89
N GLU A 75 38.54 -6.98 9.77
CA GLU A 75 39.24 -5.91 9.06
C GLU A 75 38.91 -5.87 7.56
N GLU A 76 38.86 -7.03 6.90
CA GLU A 76 38.48 -7.13 5.48
C GLU A 76 37.01 -6.78 5.27
N PHE A 77 36.16 -7.24 6.18
CA PHE A 77 34.73 -6.96 6.17
C PHE A 77 34.43 -5.46 6.31
N ILE A 78 35.10 -4.76 7.22
CA ILE A 78 34.93 -3.30 7.42
C ILE A 78 35.53 -2.51 6.26
N GLN A 79 36.64 -2.97 5.67
CA GLN A 79 37.26 -2.30 4.52
C GLN A 79 36.33 -2.25 3.31
N GLU A 80 35.53 -3.29 3.08
CA GLU A 80 34.56 -3.32 1.98
C GLU A 80 33.49 -2.21 2.08
N PHE A 81 33.08 -1.87 3.31
CA PHE A 81 32.09 -0.80 3.58
C PHE A 81 32.76 0.56 3.91
N SER A 82 34.04 0.71 3.60
CA SER A 82 34.79 1.97 3.81
C SER A 82 34.54 3.00 2.72
N ASP A 83 33.77 2.68 1.67
CA ASP A 83 33.34 3.65 0.66
C ASP A 83 32.27 4.61 1.22
N PRO A 84 32.53 5.94 1.29
CA PRO A 84 31.56 6.92 1.77
C PRO A 84 30.30 7.01 0.89
N ALA A 85 30.36 6.56 -0.36
CA ALA A 85 29.21 6.55 -1.26
C ALA A 85 28.17 5.49 -0.88
N ILE A 86 28.58 4.42 -0.19
CA ILE A 86 27.74 3.27 0.13
C ILE A 86 27.31 3.28 1.60
N THR A 87 28.14 3.80 2.50
CA THR A 87 27.96 3.62 3.95
C THR A 87 28.09 4.94 4.70
N SER A 88 27.06 5.27 5.49
CA SER A 88 27.03 6.42 6.40
C SER A 88 27.88 6.18 7.66
N ASP A 89 28.27 7.27 8.34
CA ASP A 89 29.08 7.20 9.57
C ASP A 89 28.43 6.35 10.69
N PRO A 90 27.11 6.41 10.94
CA PRO A 90 26.45 5.54 11.91
C PRO A 90 26.59 4.05 11.60
N VAL A 91 26.48 3.65 10.32
CA VAL A 91 26.63 2.25 9.93
C VAL A 91 28.07 1.79 10.15
N ARG A 92 29.08 2.63 9.88
CA ARG A 92 30.49 2.29 10.16
C ARG A 92 30.79 2.14 11.64
N MET A 93 30.14 2.92 12.50
CA MET A 93 30.24 2.76 13.95
C MET A 93 29.65 1.41 14.37
N TYR A 94 28.47 1.08 13.84
CA TYR A 94 27.82 -0.21 14.08
C TYR A 94 28.67 -1.40 13.64
N LEU A 95 29.22 -1.37 12.42
CA LEU A 95 30.08 -2.45 11.89
C LEU A 95 31.33 -2.69 12.75
N ARG A 96 31.92 -1.62 13.31
CA ARG A 96 33.05 -1.74 14.24
C ARG A 96 32.66 -2.38 15.57
N GLU A 97 31.46 -2.08 16.07
CA GLU A 97 30.97 -2.64 17.33
C GLU A 97 30.69 -4.14 17.21
N ILE A 98 29.96 -4.55 16.17
CA ILE A 98 29.66 -5.97 15.92
C ILE A 98 30.91 -6.78 15.55
N GLY A 99 31.97 -6.12 15.06
CA GLY A 99 33.25 -6.77 14.77
C GLY A 99 34.03 -7.17 16.03
N ARG A 100 33.70 -6.62 17.20
CA ARG A 100 34.39 -6.95 18.47
C ARG A 100 33.90 -8.24 19.09
N THR A 101 32.70 -8.72 18.72
CA THR A 101 32.13 -9.94 19.27
C THR A 101 32.74 -11.16 18.58
N ALA A 102 33.15 -12.15 19.38
CA ALA A 102 33.68 -13.40 18.85
C ALA A 102 32.55 -14.23 18.24
N LEU A 103 32.87 -14.92 17.14
CA LEU A 103 31.98 -15.90 16.53
C LEU A 103 31.85 -17.12 17.44
N LEU A 104 30.66 -17.73 17.45
CA LEU A 104 30.38 -18.92 18.24
C LEU A 104 30.83 -20.18 17.50
N THR A 105 31.22 -21.18 18.28
CA THR A 105 31.35 -22.56 17.83
C THR A 105 29.98 -23.26 17.88
N GLY A 106 29.83 -24.36 17.14
CA GLY A 106 28.59 -25.15 17.17
C GLY A 106 28.24 -25.70 18.56
N GLU A 107 29.25 -26.00 19.39
CA GLU A 107 29.02 -26.42 20.78
C GLU A 107 28.48 -25.28 21.64
N GLU A 108 29.01 -24.06 21.47
CA GLU A 108 28.51 -22.87 22.17
C GLU A 108 27.10 -22.46 21.71
N GLU A 109 26.75 -22.67 20.43
CA GLU A 109 25.37 -22.45 19.93
C GLU A 109 24.36 -23.34 20.65
N VAL A 110 24.71 -24.63 20.82
CA VAL A 110 23.88 -25.61 21.55
C VAL A 110 23.73 -25.21 23.02
N GLU A 111 24.84 -24.85 23.69
CA GLU A 111 24.81 -24.43 25.09
C GLU A 111 23.91 -23.20 25.30
N LEU A 112 24.04 -22.19 24.43
CA LEU A 112 23.23 -20.98 24.51
C LEU A 112 21.76 -21.26 24.20
N SER A 113 21.47 -22.11 23.22
CA SER A 113 20.09 -22.53 22.93
C SER A 113 19.43 -23.18 24.15
N GLN A 114 20.10 -24.11 24.83
CA GLN A 114 19.58 -24.77 26.03
C GLN A 114 19.25 -23.78 27.15
N ARG A 115 20.17 -22.83 27.41
CA ARG A 115 19.97 -21.80 28.44
C ARG A 115 18.79 -20.88 28.11
N ILE A 116 18.59 -20.55 26.84
CA ILE A 116 17.43 -19.77 26.37
C ILE A 116 16.13 -20.55 26.63
N HIS A 117 16.08 -21.84 26.25
CA HIS A 117 14.91 -22.70 26.49
C HIS A 117 14.60 -22.83 27.98
N TRP A 118 15.59 -23.13 28.83
CA TRP A 118 15.40 -23.19 30.28
C TRP A 118 14.92 -21.87 30.89
N GLY A 119 15.45 -20.73 30.41
CA GLY A 119 15.00 -19.42 30.84
C GLY A 119 13.53 -19.15 30.49
N LYS A 120 13.10 -19.57 29.30
CA LYS A 120 11.71 -19.42 28.83
C LYS A 120 10.75 -20.33 29.58
N ASP A 121 11.12 -21.59 29.82
CA ASP A 121 10.35 -22.51 30.66
C ASP A 121 10.23 -21.97 32.09
N ALA A 122 11.30 -21.39 32.63
CA ALA A 122 11.28 -20.79 33.95
C ALA A 122 10.34 -19.57 34.03
N GLU A 123 10.29 -18.74 32.98
CA GLU A 123 9.38 -17.61 32.85
C GLU A 123 7.92 -18.07 32.84
N ILE A 124 7.59 -19.09 32.04
CA ILE A 124 6.24 -19.67 31.98
C ILE A 124 5.82 -20.20 33.36
N ARG A 125 6.70 -20.94 34.04
CA ARG A 125 6.40 -21.50 35.37
C ARG A 125 6.19 -20.43 36.45
N LEU A 126 6.95 -19.33 36.39
CA LEU A 126 6.73 -18.17 37.28
C LEU A 126 5.38 -17.49 37.05
N ALA A 127 4.87 -17.50 35.82
CA ALA A 127 3.57 -16.93 35.48
C ALA A 127 2.40 -17.84 35.88
N GLU A 128 2.55 -19.16 35.72
CA GLU A 128 1.51 -20.14 36.00
C GLU A 128 1.35 -20.46 37.50
N GLU A 129 2.46 -20.45 38.26
CA GLU A 129 2.48 -20.80 39.68
C GLU A 129 2.85 -19.59 40.55
N PRO A 130 1.87 -18.76 40.98
CA PRO A 130 2.15 -17.56 41.79
C PRO A 130 2.57 -17.90 43.23
N ASP A 131 2.19 -19.07 43.76
CA ASP A 131 2.41 -19.49 45.16
C ASP A 131 3.64 -20.41 45.33
N LEU A 132 4.74 -20.07 44.66
CA LEU A 132 6.02 -20.80 44.78
C LEU A 132 6.77 -20.47 46.08
N ASP A 133 7.51 -21.45 46.59
CA ASP A 133 8.48 -21.27 47.68
C ASP A 133 9.54 -20.21 47.31
N GLU A 134 9.99 -19.43 48.28
CA GLU A 134 10.93 -18.31 48.06
C GLU A 134 12.25 -18.79 47.41
N GLY A 135 12.74 -19.99 47.76
CA GLY A 135 13.93 -20.57 47.16
C GLY A 135 13.70 -21.04 45.71
N THR A 136 12.51 -21.57 45.42
CA THR A 136 12.15 -21.99 44.05
C THR A 136 11.97 -20.78 43.14
N ARG A 137 11.28 -19.74 43.62
CA ARG A 137 11.13 -18.48 42.89
C ARG A 137 12.49 -17.86 42.56
N TYR A 138 13.41 -17.79 43.52
CA TYR A 138 14.76 -17.26 43.30
C TYR A 138 15.51 -18.01 42.19
N ASN A 139 15.44 -19.35 42.19
CA ASN A 139 16.11 -20.17 41.16
C ASN A 139 15.51 -19.95 39.77
N LEU A 140 14.19 -19.85 39.65
CA LEU A 140 13.53 -19.56 38.38
C LEU A 140 13.87 -18.16 37.87
N GLU A 141 13.85 -17.14 38.75
CA GLU A 141 14.27 -15.78 38.38
C GLU A 141 15.73 -15.73 37.91
N PHE A 142 16.61 -16.55 38.52
CA PHE A 142 17.99 -16.69 38.07
C PHE A 142 18.06 -17.31 36.66
N GLN A 143 17.30 -18.38 36.40
CA GLN A 143 17.22 -19.01 35.07
C GLN A 143 16.70 -18.06 34.00
N VAL A 144 15.68 -17.24 34.31
CA VAL A 144 15.18 -16.21 33.39
C VAL A 144 16.27 -15.20 33.05
N ARG A 145 17.01 -14.69 34.05
CA ARG A 145 18.13 -13.76 33.83
C ARG A 145 19.25 -14.39 33.00
N ASP A 146 19.57 -15.66 33.28
CA ASP A 146 20.59 -16.40 32.53
C ASP A 146 20.18 -16.64 31.07
N GLY A 147 18.92 -17.04 30.84
CA GLY A 147 18.36 -17.22 29.50
C GLY A 147 18.36 -15.92 28.69
N LEU A 148 18.01 -14.79 29.31
CA LEU A 148 18.10 -13.47 28.66
C LEU A 148 19.54 -13.11 28.28
N ALA A 149 20.51 -13.39 29.15
CA ALA A 149 21.92 -13.16 28.86
C ALA A 149 22.43 -14.08 27.73
N ALA A 150 21.98 -15.34 27.69
CA ALA A 150 22.28 -16.28 26.62
C ALA A 150 21.68 -15.81 25.28
N GLN A 151 20.45 -15.32 25.27
CA GLN A 151 19.79 -14.72 24.11
C GLN A 151 20.58 -13.53 23.56
N GLN A 152 21.01 -12.61 24.45
CA GLN A 152 21.82 -11.46 24.06
C GLN A 152 23.16 -11.88 23.45
N ARG A 153 23.82 -12.89 24.03
CA ARG A 153 25.09 -13.42 23.51
C ARG A 153 24.91 -14.09 22.15
N LEU A 154 23.91 -14.94 21.99
CA LEU A 154 23.62 -15.62 20.72
C LEU A 154 23.26 -14.61 19.62
N THR A 155 22.48 -13.59 19.94
CA THR A 155 22.15 -12.49 19.00
C THR A 155 23.40 -11.71 18.61
N SER A 156 24.18 -11.24 19.58
CA SER A 156 25.34 -10.35 19.34
C SER A 156 26.47 -11.01 18.56
N ALA A 157 26.64 -12.33 18.69
CA ALA A 157 27.62 -13.08 17.93
C ALA A 157 27.22 -13.27 16.46
N ASN A 158 25.92 -13.18 16.14
CA ASN A 158 25.37 -13.42 14.80
C ASN A 158 24.99 -12.15 14.04
N LEU A 159 25.23 -10.95 14.58
CA LEU A 159 24.92 -9.69 13.88
C LEU A 159 25.67 -9.54 12.55
N ARG A 160 26.84 -10.16 12.42
CA ARG A 160 27.62 -10.19 11.16
C ARG A 160 26.90 -10.95 10.05
N LEU A 161 26.16 -12.00 10.39
CA LEU A 161 25.35 -12.76 9.46
C LEU A 161 24.27 -11.87 8.85
N VAL A 162 23.60 -11.04 9.66
CA VAL A 162 22.57 -10.11 9.19
C VAL A 162 23.13 -9.16 8.13
N VAL A 163 24.29 -8.56 8.39
CA VAL A 163 24.93 -7.64 7.46
C VAL A 163 25.28 -8.33 6.13
N SER A 164 25.81 -9.57 6.18
CA SER A 164 26.12 -10.35 4.97
C SER A 164 24.88 -10.67 4.12
N VAL A 165 23.73 -10.96 4.75
CA VAL A 165 22.46 -11.16 4.04
C VAL A 165 21.94 -9.83 3.47
N ALA A 166 21.91 -8.77 4.29
CA ALA A 166 21.36 -7.46 3.92
C ALA A 166 22.09 -6.82 2.74
N LYS A 167 23.39 -7.08 2.59
CA LYS A 167 24.22 -6.57 1.48
C LYS A 167 23.61 -6.83 0.09
N ARG A 168 22.97 -7.98 -0.12
CA ARG A 168 22.35 -8.35 -1.41
C ARG A 168 21.08 -7.58 -1.74
N TYR A 169 20.53 -6.87 -0.76
CA TYR A 169 19.30 -6.10 -0.86
C TYR A 169 19.55 -4.58 -1.02
N ILE A 170 20.81 -4.15 -1.01
CA ILE A 170 21.20 -2.76 -1.25
C ILE A 170 20.68 -2.33 -2.63
N GLY A 171 20.13 -1.10 -2.69
CA GLY A 171 19.61 -0.52 -3.92
C GLY A 171 18.18 -0.94 -4.28
N ARG A 172 17.44 -1.61 -3.38
CA ARG A 172 16.02 -1.98 -3.58
C ARG A 172 15.02 -0.99 -2.95
N GLY A 173 15.39 0.30 -2.86
CA GLY A 173 14.51 1.37 -2.35
C GLY A 173 14.57 1.63 -0.84
N MET A 174 15.29 0.81 -0.07
CA MET A 174 15.49 1.00 1.37
C MET A 174 16.97 1.28 1.70
N SER A 175 17.24 2.07 2.75
CA SER A 175 18.60 2.37 3.17
C SER A 175 19.28 1.13 3.76
N PHE A 176 20.61 1.05 3.69
CA PHE A 176 21.33 -0.12 4.22
C PHE A 176 21.20 -0.26 5.74
N SER A 177 21.09 0.86 6.47
CA SER A 177 20.86 0.83 7.93
C SER A 177 19.50 0.23 8.29
N ASP A 178 18.48 0.53 7.50
CA ASP A 178 17.13 0.02 7.71
C ASP A 178 17.06 -1.48 7.36
N LEU A 179 17.69 -1.89 6.25
CA LEU A 179 17.83 -3.31 5.88
C LEU A 179 18.50 -4.13 6.99
N ILE A 180 19.58 -3.61 7.59
CA ILE A 180 20.26 -4.26 8.73
C ILE A 180 19.32 -4.33 9.93
N SER A 181 18.59 -3.25 10.22
CA SER A 181 17.70 -3.19 11.39
C SER A 181 16.55 -4.19 11.28
N GLU A 182 15.92 -4.29 10.11
CA GLU A 182 14.88 -5.28 9.82
C GLU A 182 15.44 -6.71 9.82
N GLY A 183 16.65 -6.90 9.29
CA GLY A 183 17.36 -8.17 9.39
C GLY A 183 17.67 -8.58 10.84
N ASN A 184 17.99 -7.63 11.73
CA ASN A 184 18.20 -7.90 13.15
C ASN A 184 16.90 -8.33 13.85
N ILE A 185 15.75 -7.78 13.44
CA ILE A 185 14.44 -8.25 13.90
C ILE A 185 14.21 -9.70 13.48
N GLY A 186 14.54 -10.04 12.23
CA GLY A 186 14.53 -11.43 11.75
C GLY A 186 15.45 -12.35 12.56
N LEU A 187 16.68 -11.93 12.84
CA LEU A 187 17.63 -12.67 13.66
C LEU A 187 17.10 -12.91 15.08
N LEU A 188 16.51 -11.90 15.73
CA LEU A 188 15.93 -12.05 17.07
C LEU A 188 14.82 -13.12 17.09
N ARG A 189 13.98 -13.16 16.05
CA ARG A 189 12.96 -14.21 15.89
C ARG A 189 13.59 -15.59 15.71
N ALA A 190 14.65 -15.68 14.91
CA ALA A 190 15.40 -16.93 14.74
C ALA A 190 15.97 -17.43 16.08
N VAL A 191 16.57 -16.55 16.88
CA VAL A 191 17.11 -16.90 18.21
C VAL A 191 16.02 -17.43 19.13
N GLN A 192 14.83 -16.82 19.13
CA GLN A 192 13.71 -17.25 19.98
C GLN A 192 13.11 -18.60 19.58
N LYS A 193 13.14 -18.94 18.29
CA LYS A 193 12.52 -20.15 17.71
C LYS A 193 13.55 -21.22 17.32
N PHE A 194 14.83 -21.06 17.67
CA PHE A 194 15.87 -22.00 17.29
C PHE A 194 15.83 -23.27 18.14
N ASP A 195 15.83 -24.41 17.47
CA ASP A 195 15.89 -25.72 18.08
C ASP A 195 17.21 -26.42 17.69
N HIS A 196 18.02 -26.71 18.70
CA HIS A 196 19.31 -27.37 18.54
C HIS A 196 19.19 -28.89 18.37
N GLU A 197 18.05 -29.50 18.74
CA GLU A 197 17.83 -30.94 18.61
C GLU A 197 17.76 -31.39 17.15
N LEU A 198 17.40 -30.48 16.25
CA LEU A 198 17.35 -30.71 14.80
C LEU A 198 18.75 -30.92 14.18
N GLY A 199 19.84 -30.63 14.91
CA GLY A 199 21.21 -30.91 14.48
C GLY A 199 21.74 -30.02 13.34
N PHE A 200 21.03 -28.96 12.98
CA PHE A 200 21.50 -27.95 12.03
C PHE A 200 22.20 -26.80 12.74
N LYS A 201 23.15 -26.15 12.04
CA LYS A 201 23.80 -24.93 12.54
C LYS A 201 22.79 -23.80 12.67
N PHE A 202 23.01 -22.91 13.64
CA PHE A 202 22.15 -21.74 13.83
C PHE A 202 22.10 -20.84 12.59
N SER A 203 23.24 -20.64 11.91
CA SER A 203 23.37 -19.81 10.70
C SER A 203 22.42 -20.23 9.57
N THR A 204 22.25 -21.54 9.36
CA THR A 204 21.34 -22.10 8.36
C THR A 204 19.89 -21.66 8.62
N TYR A 205 19.44 -21.81 9.86
CA TYR A 205 18.08 -21.43 10.27
C TYR A 205 17.88 -19.91 10.29
N ALA A 206 18.84 -19.17 10.84
CA ALA A 206 18.78 -17.73 10.97
C ALA A 206 18.73 -17.01 9.61
N THR A 207 19.47 -17.53 8.61
CA THR A 207 19.50 -16.95 7.26
C THR A 207 18.09 -16.84 6.67
N TRP A 208 17.22 -17.82 6.91
CA TRP A 208 15.85 -17.76 6.42
C TRP A 208 15.05 -16.62 7.05
N TRP A 209 15.04 -16.53 8.38
CA TRP A 209 14.31 -15.49 9.11
C TRP A 209 14.81 -14.09 8.78
N ILE A 210 16.13 -13.92 8.65
CA ILE A 210 16.75 -12.65 8.25
C ILE A 210 16.28 -12.28 6.83
N ARG A 211 16.33 -13.22 5.88
CA ARG A 211 15.90 -12.99 4.50
C ARG A 211 14.42 -12.63 4.41
N GLN A 212 13.58 -13.33 5.17
CA GLN A 212 12.14 -13.10 5.22
C GLN A 212 11.82 -11.72 5.78
N ALA A 213 12.42 -11.35 6.92
CA ALA A 213 12.21 -10.05 7.55
C ALA A 213 12.61 -8.90 6.61
N ILE A 214 13.80 -8.99 6.00
CA ILE A 214 14.27 -7.98 5.04
C ILE A 214 13.36 -7.90 3.82
N SER A 215 12.98 -9.04 3.24
CA SER A 215 12.16 -9.06 2.02
C SER A 215 10.75 -8.52 2.28
N ARG A 216 10.16 -8.82 3.43
CA ARG A 216 8.89 -8.26 3.88
C ARG A 216 8.99 -6.76 4.11
N ALA A 217 10.00 -6.30 4.84
CA ALA A 217 10.20 -4.88 5.09
C ALA A 217 10.37 -4.07 3.80
N ILE A 218 11.07 -4.63 2.80
CA ILE A 218 11.17 -4.01 1.48
C ILE A 218 9.80 -3.91 0.80
N ALA A 219 9.01 -4.99 0.82
CA ALA A 219 7.65 -4.95 0.27
C ALA A 219 6.78 -3.90 0.97
N ASP A 220 6.95 -3.75 2.28
CA ASP A 220 6.12 -2.88 3.11
C ASP A 220 6.51 -1.40 3.06
N GLN A 221 7.80 -1.08 2.96
CA GLN A 221 8.34 0.26 3.22
C GLN A 221 9.19 0.84 2.08
N ALA A 222 9.67 0.04 1.11
CA ALA A 222 10.63 0.54 0.12
C ALA A 222 10.02 1.50 -0.93
N ARG A 223 8.69 1.58 -1.01
CA ARG A 223 7.98 2.45 -1.96
C ARG A 223 7.38 3.65 -1.25
N THR A 224 7.48 4.82 -1.89
CA THR A 224 6.86 6.07 -1.42
C THR A 224 5.34 5.93 -1.25
N ILE A 225 4.70 5.20 -2.17
CA ILE A 225 3.30 4.81 -2.08
C ILE A 225 3.29 3.32 -1.73
N ARG A 226 2.83 3.01 -0.52
CA ARG A 226 2.76 1.63 -0.01
C ARG A 226 1.87 0.77 -0.90
N ILE A 227 2.31 -0.46 -1.16
CA ILE A 227 1.59 -1.47 -1.93
C ILE A 227 1.48 -2.73 -1.05
N PRO A 228 0.32 -3.41 -1.00
CA PRO A 228 0.19 -4.68 -0.27
C PRO A 228 1.18 -5.76 -0.73
N VAL A 229 1.57 -6.66 0.17
CA VAL A 229 2.62 -7.68 -0.08
C VAL A 229 2.28 -8.59 -1.27
N HIS A 230 1.04 -9.09 -1.36
CA HIS A 230 0.59 -9.95 -2.48
C HIS A 230 0.72 -9.27 -3.86
N MET A 231 0.56 -7.94 -3.91
CA MET A 231 0.76 -7.16 -5.14
C MET A 231 2.25 -7.03 -5.46
N VAL A 232 3.13 -6.87 -4.46
CA VAL A 232 4.59 -6.87 -4.67
C VAL A 232 5.09 -8.23 -5.17
N GLU A 233 4.55 -9.33 -4.63
CA GLU A 233 4.84 -10.68 -5.14
C GLU A 233 4.40 -10.85 -6.59
N SER A 234 3.19 -10.36 -6.92
CA SER A 234 2.67 -10.35 -8.29
C SER A 234 3.57 -9.53 -9.24
N ILE A 235 4.06 -8.37 -8.81
CA ILE A 235 5.01 -7.53 -9.58
C ILE A 235 6.36 -8.24 -9.78
N ASN A 236 6.88 -8.90 -8.75
CA ASN A 236 8.13 -9.64 -8.84
C ASN A 236 7.99 -10.85 -9.77
N ARG A 237 6.86 -11.54 -9.72
CA ARG A 237 6.53 -12.64 -10.62
C ARG A 237 6.41 -12.15 -12.06
N LEU A 238 5.67 -11.05 -12.28
CA LEU A 238 5.57 -10.37 -13.58
C LEU A 238 6.96 -10.07 -14.15
N SER A 239 7.83 -9.44 -13.35
CA SER A 239 9.18 -9.05 -13.76
C SER A 239 10.06 -10.25 -14.12
N ARG A 240 9.94 -11.38 -13.40
CA ARG A 240 10.66 -12.63 -13.71
C ARG A 240 10.19 -13.23 -15.03
N VAL A 241 8.88 -13.32 -15.22
CA VAL A 241 8.25 -13.83 -16.45
C VAL A 241 8.64 -12.94 -17.64
N GLN A 242 8.55 -11.62 -17.48
CA GLN A 242 8.92 -10.66 -18.50
C GLN A 242 10.39 -10.82 -18.94
N ARG A 243 11.33 -10.92 -18.00
CA ARG A 243 12.76 -11.11 -18.31
C ARG A 243 13.02 -12.42 -19.06
N ARG A 244 12.39 -13.51 -18.62
CA ARG A 244 12.52 -14.82 -19.29
C ARG A 244 11.95 -14.79 -20.70
N LEU A 245 10.72 -14.28 -20.88
CA LEU A 245 10.10 -14.15 -22.20
C LEU A 245 10.87 -13.20 -23.11
N ALA A 246 11.43 -12.11 -22.58
CA ALA A 246 12.25 -11.20 -23.36
C ALA A 246 13.53 -11.88 -23.89
N GLN A 247 14.12 -12.79 -23.09
CA GLN A 247 15.27 -13.58 -23.51
C GLN A 247 14.90 -14.63 -24.57
N GLU A 248 13.74 -15.27 -24.46
CA GLU A 248 13.27 -16.28 -25.42
C GLU A 248 12.81 -15.67 -26.76
N LEU A 249 12.09 -14.54 -26.70
CA LEU A 249 11.49 -13.87 -27.86
C LEU A 249 12.45 -12.88 -28.54
N GLY A 250 13.50 -12.44 -27.84
CA GLY A 250 14.42 -11.40 -28.32
C GLY A 250 13.78 -10.01 -28.46
N ARG A 251 12.60 -9.81 -27.85
CA ARG A 251 11.83 -8.54 -27.79
C ARG A 251 11.05 -8.46 -26.48
N ASP A 252 10.57 -7.28 -26.12
CA ASP A 252 9.66 -7.16 -24.98
C ASP A 252 8.34 -7.93 -25.24
N PRO A 253 7.86 -8.72 -24.26
CA PRO A 253 6.64 -9.50 -24.41
C PRO A 253 5.40 -8.61 -24.32
N SER A 254 4.32 -8.99 -25.01
CA SER A 254 3.04 -8.28 -24.89
C SER A 254 2.32 -8.62 -23.57
N PRO A 255 1.39 -7.78 -23.09
CA PRO A 255 0.53 -8.10 -21.94
C PRO A 255 -0.25 -9.40 -22.10
N GLU A 256 -0.65 -9.71 -23.33
CA GLU A 256 -1.36 -10.95 -23.69
C GLU A 256 -0.47 -12.18 -23.58
N GLU A 257 0.79 -12.09 -24.05
CA GLU A 257 1.78 -13.16 -23.93
C GLU A 257 2.19 -13.39 -22.47
N MET A 258 2.33 -12.31 -21.71
CA MET A 258 2.61 -12.39 -20.27
C MET A 258 1.45 -13.02 -19.51
N ALA A 259 0.20 -12.68 -19.85
CA ALA A 259 -1.00 -13.22 -19.22
C ALA A 259 -1.15 -14.74 -19.39
N LEU A 260 -0.61 -15.33 -20.46
CA LEU A 260 -0.59 -16.78 -20.64
C LEU A 260 0.43 -17.46 -19.73
N GLU A 261 1.53 -16.78 -19.41
CA GLU A 261 2.63 -17.36 -18.63
C GLU A 261 2.52 -17.10 -17.13
N LEU A 262 1.85 -16.02 -16.75
CA LEU A 262 1.36 -15.84 -15.39
C LEU A 262 0.15 -16.74 -15.24
N ASP A 263 0.09 -17.60 -14.21
CA ASP A 263 -1.04 -18.48 -13.90
C ASP A 263 -2.30 -17.67 -13.47
N LEU A 264 -2.73 -16.71 -14.30
CA LEU A 264 -3.91 -15.87 -14.17
C LEU A 264 -5.11 -16.47 -14.92
N MET A 265 -4.88 -17.55 -15.66
CA MET A 265 -5.89 -18.30 -16.41
C MET A 265 -5.83 -19.77 -16.03
N ALA A 266 -6.94 -20.48 -16.21
CA ALA A 266 -6.97 -21.93 -16.04
C ALA A 266 -5.99 -22.61 -17.01
N PRO A 267 -5.29 -23.69 -16.59
CA PRO A 267 -4.31 -24.38 -17.44
C PRO A 267 -4.94 -24.96 -18.71
N GLU A 268 -6.24 -25.28 -18.68
CA GLU A 268 -7.02 -25.70 -19.85
C GLU A 268 -7.18 -24.55 -20.86
N ASP A 269 -7.55 -23.35 -20.37
CA ASP A 269 -7.75 -22.15 -21.18
C ASP A 269 -6.42 -21.71 -21.83
N LYS A 270 -5.30 -21.77 -21.09
CA LYS A 270 -3.95 -21.52 -21.63
C LYS A 270 -3.63 -22.45 -22.80
N ARG A 271 -3.84 -23.76 -22.65
CA ARG A 271 -3.58 -24.76 -23.69
C ARG A 271 -4.46 -24.54 -24.92
N ALA A 272 -5.74 -24.22 -24.70
CA ALA A 272 -6.67 -23.94 -25.79
C ALA A 272 -6.23 -22.71 -26.60
N ILE A 273 -5.73 -21.66 -25.94
CA ILE A 273 -5.20 -20.46 -26.61
C ILE A 273 -3.91 -20.78 -27.37
N GLU A 274 -2.96 -21.50 -26.76
CA GLU A 274 -1.72 -21.90 -27.42
C GLU A 274 -1.97 -22.79 -28.65
N GLU A 275 -2.92 -23.72 -28.57
CA GLU A 275 -3.31 -24.57 -29.70
C GLU A 275 -4.02 -23.77 -30.80
N ALA A 276 -4.88 -22.80 -30.43
CA ALA A 276 -5.55 -21.94 -31.40
C ALA A 276 -4.54 -21.06 -32.15
N ILE A 277 -3.58 -20.45 -31.44
CA ILE A 277 -2.49 -19.65 -32.02
C ILE A 277 -1.64 -20.50 -32.96
N ARG A 278 -1.24 -21.71 -32.54
CA ARG A 278 -0.41 -22.62 -33.35
C ARG A 278 -1.10 -23.08 -34.63
N ASN A 279 -2.42 -23.28 -34.57
CA ASN A 279 -3.21 -23.77 -35.68
C ASN A 279 -3.87 -22.65 -36.51
N GLU A 280 -3.58 -21.38 -36.21
CA GLU A 280 -4.18 -20.19 -36.83
C GLU A 280 -5.72 -20.22 -36.84
N ARG A 281 -6.33 -20.78 -35.77
CA ARG A 281 -7.78 -20.87 -35.62
C ARG A 281 -8.32 -19.64 -34.88
N PRO A 282 -9.52 -19.16 -35.23
CA PRO A 282 -10.18 -18.13 -34.44
C PRO A 282 -10.48 -18.67 -33.04
N LEU A 283 -10.21 -17.85 -32.03
CA LEU A 283 -10.55 -18.14 -30.65
C LEU A 283 -12.07 -18.08 -30.46
N ASP A 284 -12.56 -18.87 -29.50
CA ASP A 284 -13.93 -18.71 -29.04
C ASP A 284 -14.09 -17.34 -28.36
N ALA A 285 -15.23 -16.68 -28.57
CA ALA A 285 -15.45 -15.32 -28.11
C ALA A 285 -15.41 -15.19 -26.58
N GLU A 286 -15.79 -16.23 -25.85
CA GLU A 286 -15.71 -16.23 -24.38
C GLU A 286 -14.27 -16.38 -23.89
N LEU A 287 -13.50 -17.27 -24.53
CA LEU A 287 -12.09 -17.49 -24.26
C LEU A 287 -11.25 -16.22 -24.56
N GLU A 288 -11.54 -15.55 -25.67
CA GLU A 288 -10.91 -14.28 -26.05
C GLU A 288 -11.18 -13.18 -25.01
N ARG A 289 -12.43 -13.05 -24.52
CA ARG A 289 -12.76 -12.11 -23.45
C ARG A 289 -12.03 -12.40 -22.14
N ARG A 290 -11.88 -13.68 -21.76
CA ARG A 290 -11.11 -14.08 -20.58
C ARG A 290 -9.62 -13.74 -20.73
N TRP A 291 -9.04 -13.98 -21.91
CA TRP A 291 -7.66 -13.63 -22.19
C TRP A 291 -7.41 -12.12 -22.15
N GLN A 292 -8.31 -11.32 -22.73
CA GLN A 292 -8.25 -9.86 -22.65
C GLN A 292 -8.35 -9.35 -21.21
N ARG A 293 -9.23 -9.92 -20.38
CA ARG A 293 -9.31 -9.60 -18.93
C ARG A 293 -8.00 -9.91 -18.21
N ALA A 294 -7.38 -11.05 -18.50
CA ALA A 294 -6.08 -11.40 -17.93
C ALA A 294 -4.97 -10.41 -18.38
N ALA A 295 -4.98 -9.99 -19.65
CA ALA A 295 -4.07 -8.98 -20.17
C ALA A 295 -4.27 -7.61 -19.51
N LEU A 296 -5.52 -7.19 -19.26
CA LEU A 296 -5.84 -5.97 -18.50
C LEU A 296 -5.33 -6.06 -17.05
N LYS A 297 -5.45 -7.23 -16.40
CA LYS A 297 -4.88 -7.46 -15.06
C LYS A 297 -3.36 -7.29 -15.08
N VAL A 298 -2.67 -7.81 -16.09
CA VAL A 298 -1.22 -7.59 -16.30
C VAL A 298 -0.89 -6.10 -16.45
N GLN A 299 -1.65 -5.36 -17.27
CA GLN A 299 -1.45 -3.92 -17.44
C GLN A 299 -1.68 -3.15 -16.13
N ARG A 300 -2.68 -3.55 -15.34
CA ARG A 300 -2.94 -2.95 -14.02
C ARG A 300 -1.78 -3.19 -13.06
N ILE A 301 -1.26 -4.43 -12.97
CA ILE A 301 -0.08 -4.75 -12.16
C ILE A 301 1.12 -3.92 -12.62
N HIS A 302 1.32 -3.78 -13.93
CA HIS A 302 2.39 -2.95 -14.48
C HIS A 302 2.24 -1.46 -14.10
N ARG A 303 1.03 -0.91 -14.17
CA ARG A 303 0.74 0.47 -13.73
C ARG A 303 1.03 0.67 -12.25
N VAL A 304 0.60 -0.27 -11.40
CA VAL A 304 0.87 -0.25 -9.96
C VAL A 304 2.36 -0.37 -9.65
N SER A 305 3.13 -1.05 -10.52
CA SER A 305 4.59 -1.20 -10.34
C SER A 305 5.39 0.09 -10.61
N GLN A 306 4.80 1.10 -11.25
CA GLN A 306 5.46 2.36 -11.57
C GLN A 306 5.85 3.13 -10.31
N GLU A 307 7.03 3.74 -10.32
CA GLU A 307 7.54 4.56 -9.22
C GLU A 307 7.28 6.04 -9.49
N PRO A 308 6.89 6.83 -8.48
CA PRO A 308 6.70 8.27 -8.63
C PRO A 308 8.03 8.97 -8.95
N MET A 309 7.96 10.04 -9.73
CA MET A 309 9.11 10.90 -10.00
C MET A 309 9.11 12.12 -9.07
N SER A 310 10.30 12.64 -8.76
CA SER A 310 10.42 13.87 -7.97
C SER A 310 10.07 15.09 -8.82
N LEU A 311 9.30 16.02 -8.24
CA LEU A 311 9.04 17.33 -8.84
C LEU A 311 10.30 18.20 -8.88
N ASP A 312 11.26 17.96 -7.99
CA ASP A 312 12.54 18.66 -7.96
C ASP A 312 13.53 18.12 -9.01
N MET A 313 13.14 17.12 -9.80
CA MET A 313 13.99 16.60 -10.87
C MET A 313 14.26 17.73 -11.88
N PRO A 314 15.53 18.10 -12.14
CA PRO A 314 15.84 19.15 -13.10
C PRO A 314 15.45 18.71 -14.51
N VAL A 315 14.86 19.62 -15.28
CA VAL A 315 14.40 19.38 -16.64
C VAL A 315 15.19 20.26 -17.60
N GLY A 316 15.87 19.64 -18.56
CA GLY A 316 16.65 20.34 -19.59
C GLY A 316 18.14 20.46 -19.26
N GLN A 317 18.85 21.33 -20.00
CA GLN A 317 20.29 21.59 -19.82
C GLN A 317 20.56 22.73 -18.82
N GLU A 318 19.54 23.50 -18.46
CA GLU A 318 19.66 24.62 -17.52
C GLU A 318 19.33 24.12 -16.11
N GLU A 319 20.25 24.30 -15.16
CA GLU A 319 20.10 23.84 -13.76
C GLU A 319 18.99 24.56 -12.97
N ASN A 320 18.27 25.49 -13.58
CA ASN A 320 17.30 26.36 -12.89
C ASN A 320 15.84 25.93 -13.04
N SER A 321 15.55 24.91 -13.86
CA SER A 321 14.16 24.49 -14.12
C SER A 321 13.92 23.09 -13.58
N SER A 322 12.91 22.96 -12.73
CA SER A 322 12.47 21.70 -12.14
C SER A 322 11.20 21.19 -12.85
N LEU A 323 10.91 19.89 -12.75
CA LEU A 323 9.69 19.31 -13.29
C LEU A 323 8.42 19.95 -12.70
N GLY A 324 8.47 20.30 -11.40
CA GLY A 324 7.38 20.95 -10.68
C GLY A 324 6.98 22.30 -11.27
N ASP A 325 7.93 23.03 -11.88
CA ASP A 325 7.64 24.35 -12.48
C ASP A 325 6.74 24.26 -13.72
N PHE A 326 6.54 23.05 -14.28
CA PHE A 326 5.70 22.81 -15.46
C PHE A 326 4.31 22.24 -15.13
N ILE A 327 4.01 22.01 -13.85
CA ILE A 327 2.71 21.49 -13.44
C ILE A 327 1.75 22.67 -13.24
N GLU A 328 0.66 22.67 -14.00
CA GLU A 328 -0.42 23.64 -13.87
C GLU A 328 -1.19 23.41 -12.56
N ASP A 329 -1.54 24.51 -11.87
CA ASP A 329 -2.41 24.47 -10.69
C ASP A 329 -3.86 24.69 -11.10
N ASP A 330 -4.58 23.60 -11.33
CA ASP A 330 -5.99 23.61 -11.71
C ASP A 330 -6.93 24.17 -10.61
N THR A 331 -6.43 24.37 -9.38
CA THR A 331 -7.25 24.90 -8.28
C THR A 331 -7.37 26.42 -8.33
N LEU A 332 -6.46 27.09 -9.03
CA LEU A 332 -6.45 28.54 -9.15
C LEU A 332 -7.17 28.97 -10.42
N PRO A 333 -8.27 29.77 -10.30
CA PRO A 333 -8.90 30.33 -11.48
C PRO A 333 -7.93 31.26 -12.19
N GLY A 334 -7.90 31.19 -13.52
CA GLY A 334 -7.11 32.13 -14.32
C GLY A 334 -7.51 33.58 -14.03
N PRO A 335 -6.64 34.57 -14.29
CA PRO A 335 -6.93 35.98 -13.97
C PRO A 335 -8.19 36.50 -14.68
N ALA A 336 -8.51 35.97 -15.86
CA ALA A 336 -9.76 36.27 -16.57
C ALA A 336 -10.99 35.69 -15.85
N ASP A 337 -10.90 34.44 -15.40
CA ASP A 337 -12.00 33.76 -14.69
C ASP A 337 -12.23 34.38 -13.30
N ALA A 338 -11.15 34.71 -12.59
CA ALA A 338 -11.21 35.45 -11.33
C ALA A 338 -11.86 36.83 -11.50
N ALA A 339 -11.48 37.58 -12.55
CA ALA A 339 -12.11 38.86 -12.87
C ALA A 339 -13.59 38.69 -13.27
N ASN A 340 -13.92 37.67 -14.06
CA ASN A 340 -15.28 37.35 -14.45
C ASN A 340 -16.14 36.98 -13.22
N HIS A 341 -15.62 36.17 -12.30
CA HIS A 341 -16.29 35.84 -11.04
C HIS A 341 -16.50 37.09 -10.17
N GLN A 342 -15.52 37.99 -10.08
CA GLN A 342 -15.68 39.24 -9.35
C GLN A 342 -16.73 40.16 -10.00
N LEU A 343 -16.67 40.33 -11.32
CA LEU A 343 -17.65 41.12 -12.08
C LEU A 343 -19.06 40.53 -11.97
N LEU A 344 -19.19 39.20 -12.03
CA LEU A 344 -20.45 38.49 -11.82
C LEU A 344 -20.99 38.78 -10.42
N ARG A 345 -20.15 38.70 -9.39
CA ARG A 345 -20.54 38.98 -8.00
C ARG A 345 -21.03 40.41 -7.82
N GLU A 346 -20.35 41.40 -8.40
CA GLU A 346 -20.78 42.81 -8.39
C GLU A 346 -22.12 43.00 -9.12
N GLN A 347 -22.29 42.45 -10.33
CA GLN A 347 -23.55 42.51 -11.07
C GLN A 347 -24.70 41.80 -10.33
N MET A 348 -24.43 40.67 -9.68
CA MET A 348 -25.40 39.98 -8.84
C MET A 348 -25.83 40.84 -7.66
N GLN A 349 -24.89 41.49 -6.96
CA GLN A 349 -25.20 42.41 -5.86
C GLN A 349 -26.05 43.60 -6.33
N ASP A 350 -25.72 44.20 -7.48
CA ASP A 350 -26.49 45.30 -8.07
C ASP A 350 -27.93 44.89 -8.40
N ILE A 351 -28.11 43.71 -9.00
CA ILE A 351 -29.44 43.19 -9.37
C ILE A 351 -30.25 42.81 -8.12
N LEU A 352 -29.62 42.20 -7.12
CA LEU A 352 -30.22 41.89 -5.83
C LEU A 352 -30.60 43.16 -5.06
N GLY A 353 -29.84 44.25 -5.21
CA GLY A 353 -30.15 45.57 -4.63
C GLY A 353 -31.42 46.23 -5.21
N GLN A 354 -31.89 45.82 -6.39
CA GLN A 354 -33.15 46.31 -6.97
C GLN A 354 -34.40 45.55 -6.48
N LEU A 355 -34.21 44.47 -5.72
CA LEU A 355 -35.30 43.76 -5.05
C LEU A 355 -35.64 44.46 -3.73
N THR A 356 -36.80 44.13 -3.18
CA THR A 356 -37.12 44.61 -1.82
C THR A 356 -36.21 43.91 -0.80
N GLN A 357 -35.92 44.56 0.33
CA GLN A 357 -35.02 44.01 1.36
C GLN A 357 -35.38 42.56 1.76
N ARG A 358 -36.67 42.29 1.99
CA ARG A 358 -37.18 40.94 2.29
C ARG A 358 -37.02 39.93 1.14
N GLU A 359 -37.16 40.37 -0.11
CA GLU A 359 -36.97 39.49 -1.27
C GLU A 359 -35.48 39.14 -1.46
N ARG A 360 -34.58 40.09 -1.19
CA ARG A 360 -33.13 39.89 -1.26
C ARG A 360 -32.63 38.94 -0.17
N GLU A 361 -32.96 39.20 1.10
CA GLU A 361 -32.47 38.40 2.23
C GLU A 361 -32.99 36.94 2.16
N VAL A 362 -34.20 36.71 1.62
CA VAL A 362 -34.72 35.35 1.35
C VAL A 362 -33.87 34.62 0.30
N LEU A 363 -33.45 35.30 -0.77
CA LEU A 363 -32.61 34.68 -1.80
C LEU A 363 -31.16 34.48 -1.32
N GLU A 364 -30.61 35.43 -0.57
CA GLU A 364 -29.25 35.34 0.00
C GLU A 364 -29.11 34.13 0.92
N MET A 365 -30.09 33.89 1.82
CA MET A 365 -30.09 32.70 2.68
C MET A 365 -30.44 31.41 1.93
N ARG A 366 -31.38 31.46 0.96
CA ARG A 366 -31.80 30.27 0.22
C ARG A 366 -30.67 29.68 -0.61
N PHE A 367 -29.90 30.54 -1.28
CA PHE A 367 -28.79 30.16 -2.16
C PHE A 367 -27.41 30.28 -1.51
N GLY A 368 -27.33 30.63 -0.23
CA GLY A 368 -26.07 30.73 0.50
C GLY A 368 -25.12 31.79 -0.05
N LEU A 369 -25.64 32.89 -0.61
CA LEU A 369 -24.81 33.93 -1.24
C LEU A 369 -24.00 34.75 -0.23
N ALA A 370 -24.41 34.74 1.05
CA ALA A 370 -23.72 35.41 2.15
C ALA A 370 -22.76 34.45 2.90
N ASP A 371 -23.26 33.28 3.29
CA ASP A 371 -22.57 32.37 4.21
C ASP A 371 -22.02 31.10 3.54
N GLY A 372 -22.23 30.93 2.23
CA GLY A 372 -21.81 29.75 1.46
C GLY A 372 -22.71 28.52 1.62
N THR A 373 -23.67 28.55 2.55
CA THR A 373 -24.59 27.44 2.84
C THR A 373 -26.00 27.71 2.35
N SER A 374 -26.56 26.80 1.55
CA SER A 374 -27.96 26.89 1.11
C SER A 374 -28.93 26.43 2.22
N HIS A 375 -29.86 27.29 2.63
CA HIS A 375 -30.85 26.96 3.66
C HIS A 375 -32.16 26.43 3.07
N THR A 376 -32.85 25.54 3.80
CA THR A 376 -34.17 25.04 3.36
C THR A 376 -35.25 26.13 3.48
N LEU A 377 -36.35 26.00 2.72
CA LEU A 377 -37.48 26.95 2.78
C LEU A 377 -38.10 27.03 4.19
N GLU A 378 -37.92 25.98 4.99
CA GLU A 378 -38.41 25.89 6.37
C GLU A 378 -37.50 26.65 7.33
N GLU A 379 -36.18 26.47 7.23
CA GLU A 379 -35.17 27.24 7.98
C GLU A 379 -35.27 28.75 7.70
N VAL A 380 -35.39 29.12 6.42
CA VAL A 380 -35.58 30.53 6.02
C VAL A 380 -36.92 31.07 6.56
N GLY A 381 -37.96 30.24 6.57
CA GLY A 381 -39.27 30.59 7.13
C GLY A 381 -39.20 30.85 8.64
N GLN A 382 -38.47 30.01 9.36
CA GLN A 382 -38.24 30.13 10.80
C GLN A 382 -37.49 31.43 11.15
N HIS A 383 -36.48 31.81 10.36
CA HIS A 383 -35.74 33.06 10.54
C HIS A 383 -36.62 34.31 10.33
N PHE A 384 -37.53 34.30 9.35
CA PHE A 384 -38.43 35.42 9.08
C PHE A 384 -39.76 35.39 9.84
N GLY A 385 -40.01 34.36 10.66
CA GLY A 385 -41.26 34.17 11.39
C GLY A 385 -42.48 33.97 10.47
N VAL A 386 -42.29 33.31 9.33
CA VAL A 386 -43.34 33.05 8.32
C VAL A 386 -43.36 31.59 7.90
N THR A 387 -44.49 31.13 7.35
CA THR A 387 -44.62 29.75 6.89
C THR A 387 -43.73 29.45 5.68
N ARG A 388 -43.32 28.18 5.53
CA ARG A 388 -42.59 27.67 4.35
C ARG A 388 -43.22 28.11 3.02
N GLU A 389 -44.55 28.00 2.91
CA GLU A 389 -45.27 28.39 1.70
C GLU A 389 -45.19 29.90 1.43
N ARG A 390 -45.10 30.72 2.47
CA ARG A 390 -44.90 32.16 2.31
C ARG A 390 -43.52 32.50 1.77
N ILE A 391 -42.47 31.81 2.21
CA ILE A 391 -41.11 31.97 1.66
C ILE A 391 -41.09 31.54 0.19
N ARG A 392 -41.69 30.40 -0.16
CA ARG A 392 -41.82 29.94 -1.55
C ARG A 392 -42.51 30.96 -2.46
N GLN A 393 -43.57 31.62 -1.97
CA GLN A 393 -44.24 32.70 -2.71
C GLN A 393 -43.34 33.92 -2.92
N ILE A 394 -42.57 34.31 -1.91
CA ILE A 394 -41.62 35.44 -1.99
C ILE A 394 -40.50 35.12 -2.97
N GLU A 395 -39.94 33.91 -2.90
CA GLU A 395 -38.93 33.38 -3.83
C GLU A 395 -39.44 33.40 -5.27
N ALA A 396 -40.60 32.80 -5.55
CA ALA A 396 -41.18 32.76 -6.89
C ALA A 396 -41.43 34.18 -7.46
N LYS A 397 -41.86 35.12 -6.61
CA LYS A 397 -42.04 36.52 -7.00
C LYS A 397 -40.71 37.22 -7.28
N ALA A 398 -39.69 36.97 -6.47
CA ALA A 398 -38.34 37.51 -6.65
C ALA A 398 -37.68 36.96 -7.92
N LEU A 399 -37.71 35.64 -8.14
CA LEU A 399 -37.22 34.99 -9.35
C LEU A 399 -37.94 35.48 -10.61
N ARG A 400 -39.26 35.69 -10.54
CA ARG A 400 -40.02 36.28 -11.67
C ARG A 400 -39.54 37.71 -12.00
N LYS A 401 -39.21 38.51 -10.99
CA LYS A 401 -38.64 39.84 -11.16
C LYS A 401 -37.21 39.81 -11.70
N LEU A 402 -36.42 38.78 -11.35
CA LEU A 402 -35.06 38.57 -11.86
C LEU A 402 -35.05 38.06 -13.30
N ARG A 403 -36.04 37.23 -13.70
CA ARG A 403 -36.22 36.75 -15.08
C ARG A 403 -36.64 37.81 -16.09
N HIS A 404 -36.93 39.04 -15.65
CA HIS A 404 -37.29 40.13 -16.56
C HIS A 404 -36.12 40.44 -17.52
N PRO A 405 -36.36 40.61 -18.85
CA PRO A 405 -35.32 40.71 -19.87
C PRO A 405 -34.22 41.75 -19.57
N ILE A 406 -34.62 42.90 -19.01
CA ILE A 406 -33.70 43.99 -18.65
C ILE A 406 -32.65 43.57 -17.62
N ARG A 407 -32.99 42.64 -16.71
CA ARG A 407 -32.11 42.16 -15.63
C ARG A 407 -31.37 40.90 -16.02
N SER A 408 -32.05 39.96 -16.69
CA SER A 408 -31.44 38.69 -17.12
C SER A 408 -30.45 38.85 -18.27
N HIS A 409 -30.60 39.87 -19.14
CA HIS A 409 -29.65 40.12 -20.23
C HIS A 409 -28.24 40.44 -19.72
N LYS A 410 -28.09 41.11 -18.57
CA LYS A 410 -26.78 41.45 -17.99
C LYS A 410 -26.03 40.24 -17.43
N LEU A 411 -26.75 39.19 -17.04
CA LEU A 411 -26.18 37.96 -16.48
C LEU A 411 -25.97 36.87 -17.53
N ARG A 412 -26.52 37.04 -18.74
CA ARG A 412 -26.37 36.07 -19.83
C ARG A 412 -24.94 35.94 -20.33
N ASP A 413 -24.19 37.02 -20.28
CA ASP A 413 -22.80 37.06 -20.77
C ASP A 413 -21.84 36.25 -19.86
N TYR A 414 -22.28 35.88 -18.65
CA TYR A 414 -21.52 35.07 -17.67
C TYR A 414 -21.91 33.58 -17.66
N LEU A 415 -22.79 33.15 -18.57
CA LEU A 415 -23.23 31.75 -18.73
C LEU A 415 -22.52 31.02 -19.87
N ALA A 416 -21.59 31.71 -20.56
CA ALA A 416 -20.89 31.21 -21.73
C ALA A 416 -19.64 30.40 -21.36
#